data_AF-A0A928DBR4-F1
#
_entry.id   AF-A0A928DBR4-F1
#
_cell.length_a   1.000
_cell.length_b   1.000
_cell.length_c   1.000
_cell.angle_alpha   90.00
_cell.angle_beta   90.00
_cell.angle_gamma   90.00
#
_symmetry.space_group_name_H-M   'P 1'
#
loop_
_entity.id
_entity.type
_entity.pdbx_description
1 polymer ?
#
loop_
_entity_poly.entity_id
_entity_poly.type
_entity_poly.pdbx_seq_one_letter_code
_entity_poly.pdbx_strand_id
1 'polypeptide(L)'
;MRTAKLVGTPEKIAAIPLDHKLYKNTNDKYTNIRLIDEEGRNIPFAVKNVFPLHDKHLYAVYSGTMSDFKLDIPRKTASAEFSISPEGNISRLTFPAMKNEQGREISLDFFNAKGEKVAEKKNILLKQSKHDDRTVYTEFPAVKAQRVRVTLTEPDQERLSAAKEFFKRIAINQAVPLKTPGKPEVKNITLPEISRFNKGQLTEITVDANRIPCTELFLQNDDKKFERYVEVFSKTKEQEKCIASQNLTQDTKGIPLPEIRGDYYVIRIYNANKEPLKNLNLLWEIKQKVLMFIPPEKGNVKIYYGGDDKMMPYDIEFADQYGLPPQIYELGEEVESPDYAPKIPAINLYKYFLWVVIAIGAVLLFIMIIRMMNKALNSESYRNGAK
;
A
#
# COMPACT_ATOMS: atom_id res chain seq x y z
N MET A 1 1.24 -21.02 -0.99
CA MET A 1 1.59 -20.67 0.40
C MET A 1 3.06 -20.27 0.41
N ARG A 2 3.47 -19.30 1.22
CA ARG A 2 4.89 -18.99 1.44
C ARG A 2 5.19 -19.02 2.93
N THR A 3 6.37 -19.49 3.29
CA THR A 3 6.81 -19.44 4.70
C THR A 3 7.77 -18.27 4.85
N ALA A 4 7.45 -17.31 5.71
CA ALA A 4 8.39 -16.29 6.13
C ALA A 4 9.07 -16.77 7.42
N LYS A 5 10.39 -17.02 7.34
CA LYS A 5 11.16 -17.38 8.53
C LYS A 5 11.43 -16.11 9.32
N LEU A 6 10.83 -15.98 10.49
CA LEU A 6 11.11 -14.85 11.38
C LEU A 6 12.40 -15.14 12.14
N VAL A 7 13.41 -14.28 11.97
CA VAL A 7 14.60 -14.25 12.84
C VAL A 7 14.58 -12.91 13.56
N GLY A 8 13.92 -12.84 14.71
CA GLY A 8 13.77 -11.60 15.47
C GLY A 8 13.08 -11.80 16.82
N THR A 9 13.32 -10.88 17.76
CA THR A 9 12.69 -10.84 19.09
C THR A 9 11.33 -10.12 19.06
N PRO A 10 10.33 -10.55 19.85
CA PRO A 10 8.91 -10.15 19.81
C PRO A 10 8.53 -8.66 19.89
N GLU A 11 9.42 -7.78 20.36
CA GLU A 11 9.04 -6.41 20.75
C GLU A 11 8.79 -5.44 19.58
N LYS A 12 8.68 -5.91 18.33
CA LYS A 12 8.70 -5.04 17.15
C LYS A 12 7.61 -5.40 16.16
N ILE A 13 6.95 -4.37 15.62
CA ILE A 13 6.07 -4.49 14.46
C ILE A 13 6.88 -5.10 13.31
N ALA A 14 6.33 -6.11 12.66
CA ALA A 14 6.87 -6.72 11.46
C ALA A 14 6.19 -6.13 10.21
N ALA A 15 6.94 -6.01 9.12
CA ALA A 15 6.42 -5.66 7.81
C ALA A 15 6.88 -6.66 6.74
N ILE A 16 5.96 -7.14 5.92
CA ILE A 16 6.27 -7.99 4.76
C ILE A 16 5.87 -7.25 3.49
N PRO A 17 6.84 -6.89 2.61
CA PRO A 17 6.53 -6.24 1.35
C PRO A 17 5.76 -7.18 0.42
N LEU A 18 4.70 -6.66 -0.21
CA LEU A 18 4.00 -7.38 -1.26
C LEU A 18 4.87 -7.40 -2.52
N ASP A 19 5.10 -8.60 -3.05
CA ASP A 19 5.78 -8.81 -4.32
C ASP A 19 4.78 -9.06 -5.46
N HIS A 20 5.29 -9.15 -6.69
CA HIS A 20 4.47 -9.38 -7.88
C HIS A 20 3.64 -10.68 -7.79
N LYS A 21 4.11 -11.72 -7.08
CA LYS A 21 3.37 -12.97 -6.95
C LYS A 21 2.20 -12.83 -5.97
N LEU A 22 2.39 -12.12 -4.87
CA LEU A 22 1.31 -11.76 -3.96
C LEU A 22 0.28 -10.87 -4.66
N TYR A 23 0.71 -9.85 -5.40
CA TYR A 23 -0.21 -9.02 -6.19
C TYR A 23 -0.99 -9.84 -7.22
N LYS A 24 -0.34 -10.73 -7.96
CA LYS A 24 -1.01 -11.56 -8.97
C LYS A 24 -2.10 -12.46 -8.38
N ASN A 25 -1.89 -12.98 -7.18
CA ASN A 25 -2.74 -14.00 -6.57
C ASN A 25 -3.64 -13.47 -5.44
N THR A 26 -3.77 -12.16 -5.28
CA THR A 26 -4.65 -11.57 -4.25
C THR A 26 -5.74 -10.71 -4.88
N ASN A 27 -6.88 -10.60 -4.22
CA ASN A 27 -7.91 -9.66 -4.66
C ASN A 27 -7.54 -8.21 -4.28
N ASP A 28 -8.26 -7.23 -4.83
CA ASP A 28 -7.95 -5.81 -4.68
C ASP A 28 -8.02 -5.30 -3.24
N LYS A 29 -8.82 -5.98 -2.40
CA LYS A 29 -8.98 -5.68 -0.98
C LYS A 29 -8.02 -6.46 -0.10
N TYR A 30 -7.16 -7.31 -0.66
CA TYR A 30 -6.23 -8.22 0.02
C TYR A 30 -6.88 -9.18 1.02
N THR A 31 -8.19 -9.40 0.93
CA THR A 31 -8.97 -10.16 1.93
C THR A 31 -8.69 -11.66 1.91
N ASN A 32 -8.06 -12.13 0.85
CA ASN A 32 -7.66 -13.52 0.71
C ASN A 32 -6.24 -13.80 1.22
N ILE A 33 -5.58 -12.83 1.86
CA ILE A 33 -4.31 -13.02 2.57
C ILE A 33 -4.58 -13.46 4.02
N ARG A 34 -3.83 -14.45 4.50
CA ARG A 34 -3.79 -14.84 5.92
C ARG A 34 -2.36 -15.01 6.39
N LEU A 35 -2.09 -14.49 7.58
CA LEU A 35 -0.88 -14.78 8.34
C LEU A 35 -1.24 -15.80 9.41
N ILE A 36 -0.48 -16.88 9.50
CA ILE A 36 -0.71 -17.96 10.47
C ILE A 36 0.61 -18.24 11.21
N ASP A 37 0.54 -18.35 12.53
CA ASP A 37 1.69 -18.74 13.36
C ASP A 37 1.93 -20.26 13.32
N GLU A 38 2.93 -20.75 14.08
CA GLU A 38 3.22 -22.18 14.15
C GLU A 38 2.13 -23.02 14.82
N GLU A 39 1.30 -22.39 15.67
CA GLU A 39 0.18 -23.03 16.37
C GLU A 39 -1.11 -23.07 15.51
N GLY A 40 -1.09 -22.50 14.30
CA GLY A 40 -2.25 -22.46 13.41
C GLY A 40 -3.21 -21.29 13.67
N ARG A 41 -2.83 -20.34 14.54
CA ARG A 41 -3.65 -19.16 14.86
C ARG A 41 -3.49 -18.08 13.79
N ASN A 42 -4.58 -17.37 13.50
CA ASN A 42 -4.52 -16.21 12.61
C ASN A 42 -3.83 -15.03 13.31
N ILE A 43 -2.85 -14.44 12.62
CA ILE A 43 -2.22 -13.20 13.06
C ILE A 43 -2.92 -12.04 12.35
N PRO A 44 -3.48 -11.06 13.10
CA PRO A 44 -4.07 -9.88 12.49
C PRO A 44 -2.99 -9.02 11.83
N PHE A 45 -3.33 -8.39 10.72
CA PHE A 45 -2.43 -7.51 10.00
C PHE A 45 -3.16 -6.32 9.40
N ALA A 46 -2.41 -5.28 9.04
CA ALA A 46 -2.86 -4.15 8.26
C ALA A 46 -2.09 -4.08 6.94
N VAL A 47 -2.77 -3.69 5.86
CA VAL A 47 -2.11 -3.38 4.59
C VAL A 47 -1.85 -1.89 4.54
N LYS A 48 -0.58 -1.49 4.51
CA LYS A 48 -0.18 -0.09 4.45
C LYS A 48 0.62 0.17 3.18
N ASN A 49 0.46 1.36 2.62
CA ASN A 49 1.40 1.85 1.62
C ASN A 49 2.73 2.08 2.34
N VAL A 50 3.82 1.54 1.79
CA VAL A 50 5.15 2.02 2.14
C VAL A 50 5.16 3.45 1.64
N PHE A 51 4.94 4.41 2.54
CA PHE A 51 5.24 5.79 2.19
C PHE A 51 6.67 5.79 1.69
N PRO A 52 6.97 6.40 0.53
CA PRO A 52 8.36 6.74 0.28
C PRO A 52 8.78 7.53 1.52
N LEU A 53 9.70 6.97 2.30
CA LEU A 53 10.42 7.69 3.33
C LEU A 53 11.24 8.71 2.54
N HIS A 54 10.56 9.78 2.11
CA HIS A 54 11.01 10.65 1.04
C HIS A 54 12.14 11.56 1.48
N ASP A 55 12.57 11.44 2.72
CA ASP A 55 13.80 12.03 3.20
C ASP A 55 14.80 10.95 3.57
N LYS A 56 16.06 11.24 3.27
CA LYS A 56 17.29 10.42 3.40
C LYS A 56 17.56 9.87 4.81
N HIS A 57 16.61 9.94 5.71
CA HIS A 57 16.68 9.48 7.08
C HIS A 57 15.34 8.84 7.43
N LEU A 58 15.36 7.55 7.77
CA LEU A 58 14.28 6.97 8.56
C LEU A 58 14.27 7.75 9.87
N TYR A 59 13.32 8.68 9.96
CA TYR A 59 12.99 9.33 11.21
C TYR A 59 12.29 8.27 12.04
N ALA A 60 13.01 7.68 12.99
CA ALA A 60 12.33 7.02 14.08
C ALA A 60 11.61 8.15 14.84
N VAL A 61 10.29 8.10 14.82
CA VAL A 61 9.43 9.00 15.59
C VAL A 61 9.53 8.53 17.03
N TYR A 62 10.44 9.11 17.78
CA TYR A 62 10.48 8.89 19.22
C TYR A 62 9.49 9.85 19.85
N SER A 63 8.48 9.31 20.54
CA SER A 63 7.84 10.07 21.61
C SER A 63 8.89 10.27 22.69
N GLY A 64 9.58 11.42 22.65
CA GLY A 64 10.50 11.78 23.71
C GLY A 64 9.73 11.76 25.03
N THR A 65 10.22 11.05 26.03
CA THR A 65 9.69 11.23 27.38
C THR A 65 10.12 12.61 27.83
N MET A 66 9.14 13.48 28.06
CA MET A 66 9.36 14.80 28.65
C MET A 66 9.98 14.57 30.03
N SER A 67 11.28 14.85 30.14
CA SER A 67 12.06 14.55 31.34
C SER A 67 12.04 15.69 32.34
N ASP A 68 11.91 16.93 31.84
CA ASP A 68 11.84 18.13 32.66
C ASP A 68 10.97 19.18 31.96
N PHE A 69 10.06 19.81 32.70
CA PHE A 69 9.22 20.91 32.21
C PHE A 69 9.43 22.11 33.12
N LYS A 70 9.93 23.21 32.54
CA LYS A 70 10.19 24.45 33.27
C LYS A 70 9.39 25.59 32.67
N LEU A 71 8.67 26.27 33.55
CA LEU A 71 7.89 27.45 33.23
C LEU A 71 8.52 28.68 33.90
N ASP A 72 8.96 29.64 33.10
CA ASP A 72 9.49 30.92 33.57
C ASP A 72 8.46 32.01 33.27
N ILE A 73 7.60 32.26 34.26
CA ILE A 73 6.51 33.22 34.16
C ILE A 73 7.05 34.66 33.97
N PRO A 74 8.07 35.13 34.71
CA PRO A 74 8.66 36.45 34.49
C PRO A 74 9.17 36.69 33.07
N ARG A 75 9.78 35.67 32.45
CA ARG A 75 10.37 35.81 31.11
C ARG A 75 9.40 35.48 29.99
N LYS A 76 8.15 35.10 30.30
CA LYS A 76 7.18 34.59 29.33
C LYS A 76 7.85 33.54 28.43
N THR A 77 8.42 32.52 29.05
CA THR A 77 8.94 31.37 28.33
C THR A 77 8.45 30.08 28.96
N ALA A 78 8.14 29.12 28.09
CA ALA A 78 7.87 27.75 28.51
C ALA A 78 8.89 26.85 27.82
N SER A 79 9.55 25.99 28.59
CA SER A 79 10.54 25.07 28.06
C SER A 79 10.29 23.64 28.53
N ALA A 80 10.48 22.69 27.61
CA ALA A 80 10.46 21.28 27.93
C ALA A 80 11.71 20.62 27.39
N GLU A 81 12.32 19.77 28.20
CA GLU A 81 13.44 18.93 27.82
C GLU A 81 12.95 17.51 27.55
N PHE A 82 13.44 16.94 26.46
CA PHE A 82 13.09 15.62 25.99
C PHE A 82 14.33 14.78 25.89
N SER A 83 14.26 13.57 26.46
CA SER A 83 15.33 12.58 26.34
C SER A 83 15.09 11.68 25.13
N ILE A 84 16.16 11.43 24.40
CA ILE A 84 16.19 10.62 23.17
C ILE A 84 17.18 9.49 23.42
N SER A 85 16.71 8.25 23.45
CA SER A 85 17.56 7.08 23.70
C SER A 85 17.35 6.06 22.59
N PRO A 86 18.41 5.62 21.88
CA PRO A 86 19.82 6.00 22.03
C PRO A 86 20.14 7.41 21.46
N GLU A 87 21.36 7.92 21.70
CA GLU A 87 21.88 9.13 21.03
C GLU A 87 21.78 9.00 19.51
N GLY A 88 21.43 10.08 18.80
CA GLY A 88 21.61 10.11 17.35
C GLY A 88 21.28 11.43 16.71
N ASN A 89 21.15 11.41 15.38
CA ASN A 89 21.04 12.62 14.59
C ASN A 89 19.60 13.10 14.58
N ILE A 90 19.35 14.34 14.98
CA ILE A 90 18.03 14.96 14.96
C ILE A 90 18.06 16.02 13.86
N SER A 91 17.15 15.96 12.89
CA SER A 91 17.04 16.99 11.84
C SER A 91 15.63 17.54 11.68
N ARG A 92 14.65 16.99 12.42
CA ARG A 92 13.26 17.41 12.36
C ARG A 92 12.57 17.29 13.72
N LEU A 93 11.68 18.22 14.01
CA LEU A 93 10.73 18.14 15.12
C LEU A 93 9.32 18.37 14.60
N THR A 94 8.38 17.54 15.03
CA THR A 94 6.96 17.66 14.68
C THR A 94 6.15 17.99 15.93
N PHE A 95 5.23 18.93 15.77
CA PHE A 95 4.34 19.42 16.81
C PHE A 95 2.90 19.25 16.33
N PRO A 96 1.94 18.99 17.23
CA PRO A 96 0.54 19.12 16.88
C PRO A 96 0.24 20.57 16.51
N ALA A 97 -0.48 20.78 15.42
CA ALA A 97 -0.98 22.10 15.06
C ALA A 97 -2.11 22.46 16.01
N MET A 98 -1.91 23.43 16.90
CA MET A 98 -3.05 24.10 17.55
C MET A 98 -3.54 25.27 16.70
N LYS A 99 -4.82 25.64 16.88
CA LYS A 99 -5.35 26.87 16.29
C LYS A 99 -4.44 28.04 16.70
N ASN A 100 -3.93 28.79 15.72
CA ASN A 100 -3.08 29.98 15.88
C ASN A 100 -1.60 29.72 16.24
N GLU A 101 -0.99 28.61 15.78
CA GLU A 101 0.46 28.35 15.97
C GLU A 101 1.33 28.59 14.74
N GLN A 102 0.72 28.87 13.58
CA GLN A 102 1.47 29.31 12.41
C GLN A 102 2.17 30.64 12.71
N GLY A 103 3.47 30.70 12.42
CA GLY A 103 4.29 31.89 12.67
C GLY A 103 4.88 31.99 14.08
N ARG A 104 4.70 30.99 14.96
CA ARG A 104 5.39 30.97 16.25
C ARG A 104 6.88 30.73 16.08
N GLU A 105 7.65 31.45 16.89
CA GLU A 105 9.08 31.27 17.02
C GLU A 105 9.38 30.32 18.19
N ILE A 106 10.17 29.30 17.89
CA ILE A 106 10.72 28.40 18.91
C ILE A 106 12.24 28.51 18.94
N SER A 107 12.82 28.18 20.09
CA SER A 107 14.26 27.94 20.21
C SER A 107 14.53 26.50 20.62
N LEU A 108 15.58 25.91 20.07
CA LEU A 108 16.00 24.54 20.31
C LEU A 108 17.44 24.53 20.83
N ASP A 109 17.63 23.95 22.02
CA ASP A 109 18.95 23.60 22.54
C ASP A 109 19.15 22.09 22.47
N PHE A 110 20.28 21.65 21.94
CA PHE A 110 20.62 20.23 21.82
C PHE A 110 21.74 19.89 22.80
N PHE A 111 21.62 18.75 23.49
CA PHE A 111 22.60 18.31 24.49
C PHE A 111 23.07 16.88 24.21
N ASN A 112 24.36 16.62 24.45
CA ASN A 112 24.92 15.26 24.40
C ASN A 112 24.62 14.46 25.69
N ALA A 113 25.16 13.25 25.77
CA ALA A 113 25.03 12.37 26.94
C ALA A 113 25.54 12.96 28.25
N LYS A 114 26.58 13.82 28.18
CA LYS A 114 27.16 14.50 29.34
C LYS A 114 26.35 15.73 29.77
N GLY A 115 25.34 16.13 28.99
CA GLY A 115 24.58 17.36 29.21
C GLY A 115 25.25 18.63 28.74
N GLU A 116 26.29 18.52 27.93
CA GLU A 116 26.92 19.65 27.28
C GLU A 116 26.06 20.08 26.10
N LYS A 117 25.83 21.38 25.96
CA LYS A 117 25.09 21.95 24.83
C LYS A 117 25.94 21.83 23.57
N VAL A 118 25.47 21.07 22.59
CA VAL A 118 26.17 20.80 21.32
C VAL A 118 25.70 21.67 20.16
N ALA A 119 24.47 22.19 20.22
CA ALA A 119 23.95 23.10 19.22
C ALA A 119 22.81 23.96 19.77
N GLU A 120 22.58 25.09 19.10
CA GLU A 120 21.48 26.01 19.34
C GLU A 120 20.84 26.43 18.03
N LYS A 121 19.51 26.54 18.02
CA LYS A 121 18.74 27.12 16.92
C LYS A 121 17.71 28.06 17.52
N LYS A 122 17.71 29.33 17.11
CA LYS A 122 16.78 30.37 17.58
C LYS A 122 15.83 30.79 16.47
N ASN A 123 14.71 31.40 16.87
CA ASN A 123 13.75 32.07 15.98
C ASN A 123 13.26 31.16 14.85
N ILE A 124 13.00 29.89 15.21
CA ILE A 124 12.58 28.89 14.25
C ILE A 124 11.08 29.04 14.02
N LEU A 125 10.70 29.35 12.80
CA LEU A 125 9.30 29.39 12.38
C LEU A 125 8.77 27.98 12.10
N LEU A 126 7.64 27.66 12.73
CA LEU A 126 6.91 26.42 12.48
C LEU A 126 6.21 26.47 11.11
N LYS A 127 6.41 25.43 10.29
CA LYS A 127 5.79 25.26 8.97
C LYS A 127 4.62 24.27 9.04
N GLN A 128 3.52 24.55 8.35
CA GLN A 128 2.41 23.60 8.24
C GLN A 128 2.79 22.41 7.35
N SER A 129 2.43 21.19 7.76
CA SER A 129 2.58 20.00 6.91
C SER A 129 1.66 20.08 5.70
N LYS A 130 2.20 19.77 4.50
CA LYS A 130 1.41 19.70 3.26
C LYS A 130 0.46 18.49 3.23
N HIS A 131 0.70 17.50 4.07
CA HIS A 131 0.01 16.22 4.05
C HIS A 131 -0.93 16.02 5.25
N ASP A 132 -0.84 16.90 6.25
CA ASP A 132 -1.61 16.80 7.48
C ASP A 132 -1.82 18.20 8.07
N ASP A 133 -3.05 18.68 8.06
CA ASP A 133 -3.40 20.00 8.58
C ASP A 133 -3.28 20.09 10.11
N ARG A 134 -3.14 18.93 10.78
CA ARG A 134 -3.02 18.80 12.24
C ARG A 134 -1.58 18.81 12.74
N THR A 135 -0.59 18.99 11.87
CA THR A 135 0.82 19.03 12.28
C THR A 135 1.57 20.22 11.72
N VAL A 136 2.45 20.76 12.56
CA VAL A 136 3.48 21.72 12.16
C VAL A 136 4.85 21.11 12.43
N TYR A 137 5.86 21.52 11.66
CA TYR A 137 7.20 20.99 11.80
C TYR A 137 8.25 22.07 11.62
N THR A 138 9.46 21.77 12.10
CA THR A 138 10.67 22.47 11.68
C THR A 138 11.74 21.48 11.24
N GLU A 139 12.56 21.92 10.30
CA GLU A 139 13.70 21.20 9.74
C GLU A 139 14.97 22.01 9.95
N PHE A 140 16.06 21.31 10.27
CA PHE A 140 17.36 21.89 10.52
C PHE A 140 18.46 20.88 10.15
N PRO A 141 19.70 21.35 9.91
CA PRO A 141 20.84 20.45 9.69
C PRO A 141 20.95 19.45 10.84
N ALA A 142 21.22 18.19 10.52
CA ALA A 142 21.27 17.10 11.49
C ALA A 142 22.23 17.41 12.65
N VAL A 143 21.73 17.32 13.88
CA VAL A 143 22.50 17.50 15.12
C VAL A 143 22.55 16.18 15.87
N LYS A 144 23.76 15.68 16.14
CA LYS A 144 23.94 14.50 16.99
C LYS A 144 23.72 14.88 18.45
N ALA A 145 22.64 14.40 19.07
CA ALA A 145 22.27 14.73 20.45
C ALA A 145 21.50 13.58 21.12
N GLN A 146 21.47 13.62 22.45
CA GLN A 146 20.68 12.70 23.29
C GLN A 146 19.53 13.41 24.00
N ARG A 147 19.57 14.73 24.10
CA ARG A 147 18.47 15.53 24.64
C ARG A 147 18.23 16.77 23.79
N VAL A 148 16.98 17.19 23.73
CA VAL A 148 16.58 18.45 23.11
C VAL A 148 15.70 19.23 24.07
N ARG A 149 16.00 20.51 24.27
CA ARG A 149 15.15 21.44 24.98
C ARG A 149 14.46 22.35 23.98
N VAL A 150 13.15 22.33 24.00
CA VAL A 150 12.30 23.19 23.18
C VAL A 150 11.82 24.33 24.05
N THR A 151 12.07 25.57 23.63
CA THR A 151 11.62 26.79 24.30
C THR A 151 10.65 27.55 23.42
N LEU A 152 9.47 27.84 23.96
CA LEU A 152 8.48 28.72 23.35
C LEU A 152 8.71 30.14 23.88
N THR A 153 8.88 31.10 22.97
CA THR A 153 8.94 32.53 23.30
C THR A 153 7.52 33.09 23.30
N GLU A 154 7.11 33.79 24.37
CA GLU A 154 5.78 34.41 24.54
C GLU A 154 4.56 33.46 24.63
N PRO A 155 4.51 32.51 25.58
CA PRO A 155 3.24 31.90 25.95
C PRO A 155 2.39 32.97 26.67
N ASP A 156 1.29 33.36 26.05
CA ASP A 156 0.22 34.12 26.71
C ASP A 156 -0.22 33.40 28.00
N GLN A 157 -0.66 34.14 29.03
CA GLN A 157 -0.99 33.57 30.35
C GLN A 157 -2.13 32.55 30.28
N GLU A 158 -3.16 32.78 29.44
CA GLU A 158 -4.24 31.82 29.19
C GLU A 158 -3.74 30.52 28.51
N ARG A 159 -2.54 30.55 27.91
CA ARG A 159 -1.98 29.49 27.09
C ARG A 159 -0.88 28.68 27.79
N LEU A 160 -0.56 28.98 29.06
CA LEU A 160 0.40 28.20 29.85
C LEU A 160 -0.08 26.74 30.08
N SER A 161 -1.39 26.55 30.25
CA SER A 161 -2.03 25.23 30.31
C SER A 161 -1.96 24.50 28.97
N ALA A 162 -2.17 25.21 27.86
CA ALA A 162 -2.04 24.69 26.51
C ALA A 162 -0.58 24.34 26.17
N ALA A 163 0.41 25.10 26.65
CA ALA A 163 1.83 24.80 26.46
C ALA A 163 2.22 23.45 27.07
N LYS A 164 1.68 23.09 28.24
CA LYS A 164 1.93 21.77 28.83
C LYS A 164 1.36 20.64 27.96
N GLU A 165 0.15 20.81 27.43
CA GLU A 165 -0.44 19.86 26.46
C GLU A 165 0.30 19.84 25.11
N PHE A 166 0.83 20.98 24.67
CA PHE A 166 1.69 21.09 23.49
C PHE A 166 2.92 20.20 23.63
N PHE A 167 3.67 20.36 24.74
CA PHE A 167 4.91 19.62 24.97
C PHE A 167 4.69 18.12 25.13
N LYS A 168 3.58 17.69 25.74
CA LYS A 168 3.23 16.25 25.86
C LYS A 168 3.10 15.53 24.52
N ARG A 169 2.83 16.26 23.45
CA ARG A 169 2.53 15.71 22.12
C ARG A 169 3.66 15.93 21.11
N ILE A 170 4.81 16.45 21.55
CA ILE A 170 5.96 16.64 20.67
C ILE A 170 6.50 15.27 20.27
N ALA A 171 6.63 15.09 18.97
CA ALA A 171 7.27 13.92 18.38
C ALA A 171 8.66 14.33 17.88
N ILE A 172 9.69 13.63 18.38
CA ILE A 172 11.07 13.87 18.01
C ILE A 172 11.45 12.89 16.93
N ASN A 173 11.77 13.42 15.76
CA ASN A 173 12.16 12.63 14.62
C ASN A 173 13.69 12.50 14.61
N GLN A 174 14.18 11.39 15.15
CA GLN A 174 15.60 11.07 15.11
C GLN A 174 15.90 10.35 13.80
N ALA A 175 16.78 10.92 13.00
CA ALA A 175 17.47 10.24 11.93
C ALA A 175 18.38 9.17 12.55
N VAL A 176 17.85 7.97 12.76
CA VAL A 176 18.67 6.82 13.09
C VAL A 176 19.33 6.40 11.78
N PRO A 177 20.67 6.44 11.66
CA PRO A 177 21.34 5.72 10.60
C PRO A 177 21.14 4.24 10.91
N LEU A 178 19.99 3.71 10.52
CA LEU A 178 19.87 2.28 10.36
C LEU A 178 21.01 1.88 9.42
N LYS A 179 21.78 0.86 9.81
CA LYS A 179 22.47 0.03 8.81
C LYS A 179 21.37 -0.66 8.00
N THR A 180 20.62 0.11 7.22
CA THR A 180 19.46 -0.39 6.48
C THR A 180 19.96 -1.01 5.18
N PRO A 181 19.47 -2.21 4.84
CA PRO A 181 19.48 -2.66 3.46
C PRO A 181 18.63 -1.68 2.64
N GLY A 182 19.29 -0.91 1.77
CA GLY A 182 18.68 -0.12 0.69
C GLY A 182 17.78 1.05 1.12
N LYS A 183 17.92 2.19 0.44
CA LYS A 183 16.84 3.19 0.42
C LYS A 183 15.56 2.49 -0.09
N PRO A 184 14.36 2.84 0.41
CA PRO A 184 13.14 2.68 -0.38
C PRO A 184 13.25 3.68 -1.53
N GLU A 185 14.01 3.32 -2.57
CA GLU A 185 13.96 4.03 -3.83
C GLU A 185 12.53 3.94 -4.32
N VAL A 186 12.00 5.06 -4.83
CA VAL A 186 10.91 5.01 -5.79
C VAL A 186 11.45 4.14 -6.92
N LYS A 187 11.11 2.85 -6.87
CA LYS A 187 11.57 1.89 -7.87
C LYS A 187 10.68 2.13 -9.07
N ASN A 188 11.20 2.92 -10.00
CA ASN A 188 10.74 2.84 -11.37
C ASN A 188 10.95 1.39 -11.80
N ILE A 189 9.85 0.69 -12.03
CA ILE A 189 9.91 -0.67 -12.55
C ILE A 189 9.63 -0.61 -14.05
N THR A 190 10.41 -1.38 -14.80
CA THR A 190 10.04 -1.72 -16.18
C THR A 190 9.14 -2.93 -16.10
N LEU A 191 7.86 -2.72 -16.39
CA LEU A 191 6.95 -3.84 -16.57
C LEU A 191 7.20 -4.46 -17.96
N PRO A 192 7.07 -5.78 -18.10
CA PRO A 192 7.33 -6.44 -19.36
C PRO A 192 6.23 -6.07 -20.37
N GLU A 193 6.65 -5.47 -21.48
CA GLU A 193 5.81 -5.22 -22.64
C GLU A 193 5.44 -6.56 -23.30
N ILE A 194 4.15 -6.81 -23.44
CA ILE A 194 3.65 -8.02 -24.09
C ILE A 194 3.55 -7.79 -25.60
N SER A 195 3.02 -6.63 -25.99
CA SER A 195 2.81 -6.29 -27.39
C SER A 195 2.77 -4.79 -27.60
N ARG A 196 3.22 -4.38 -28.80
CA ARG A 196 3.08 -3.02 -29.31
C ARG A 196 2.61 -3.11 -30.74
N PHE A 197 1.54 -2.39 -31.02
CA PHE A 197 0.88 -2.39 -32.31
C PHE A 197 0.64 -0.95 -32.77
N ASN A 198 1.04 -0.67 -34.01
CA ASN A 198 0.81 0.61 -34.65
C ASN A 198 -0.24 0.42 -35.76
N LYS A 199 -1.41 1.05 -35.61
CA LYS A 199 -2.49 1.01 -36.61
C LYS A 199 -2.93 2.41 -36.98
N GLY A 200 -2.47 2.86 -38.15
CA GLY A 200 -2.75 4.20 -38.64
C GLY A 200 -2.27 5.24 -37.63
N GLN A 201 -3.21 5.98 -37.06
CA GLN A 201 -2.95 7.07 -36.11
C GLN A 201 -2.92 6.63 -34.65
N LEU A 202 -2.88 5.33 -34.36
CA LEU A 202 -2.90 4.80 -33.00
C LEU A 202 -1.68 3.90 -32.76
N THR A 203 -0.95 4.18 -31.69
CA THR A 203 0.00 3.25 -31.08
C THR A 203 -0.66 2.66 -29.83
N GLU A 204 -0.86 1.36 -29.81
CA GLU A 204 -1.38 0.62 -28.65
C GLU A 204 -0.27 -0.26 -28.07
N ILE A 205 -0.05 -0.16 -26.76
CA ILE A 205 0.95 -0.94 -26.01
C ILE A 205 0.22 -1.69 -24.90
N THR A 206 0.42 -3.01 -24.83
CA THR A 206 -0.10 -3.85 -23.75
C THR A 206 1.05 -4.31 -22.86
N VAL A 207 0.90 -4.09 -21.56
CA VAL A 207 1.92 -4.38 -20.55
C VAL A 207 1.35 -5.37 -19.54
N ASP A 208 2.12 -6.40 -19.17
CA ASP A 208 1.75 -7.30 -18.08
C ASP A 208 1.95 -6.58 -16.75
N ALA A 209 0.85 -6.21 -16.10
CA ALA A 209 0.90 -5.54 -14.82
C ALA A 209 1.08 -6.52 -13.67
N ASN A 210 0.77 -7.81 -13.86
CA ASN A 210 0.65 -8.80 -12.79
C ASN A 210 -0.12 -8.27 -11.56
N ARG A 211 -1.12 -7.41 -11.79
CA ARG A 211 -1.92 -6.73 -10.75
C ARG A 211 -1.13 -5.86 -9.78
N ILE A 212 0.07 -5.40 -10.15
CA ILE A 212 0.85 -4.43 -9.39
C ILE A 212 0.15 -3.06 -9.50
N PRO A 213 -0.20 -2.41 -8.38
CA PRO A 213 -0.85 -1.10 -8.40
C PRO A 213 0.15 -0.01 -8.81
N CYS A 214 0.05 0.45 -10.05
CA CYS A 214 0.84 1.58 -10.54
C CYS A 214 0.16 2.90 -10.19
N THR A 215 0.96 3.92 -9.85
CA THR A 215 0.46 5.24 -9.44
C THR A 215 0.85 6.34 -10.40
N GLU A 216 1.88 6.13 -11.21
CA GLU A 216 2.25 7.07 -12.27
C GLU A 216 2.91 6.33 -13.43
N LEU A 217 2.63 6.78 -14.66
CA LEU A 217 3.24 6.29 -15.90
C LEU A 217 4.10 7.37 -16.53
N PHE A 218 5.37 7.07 -16.78
CA PHE A 218 6.31 7.94 -17.46
C PHE A 218 6.59 7.40 -18.86
N LEU A 219 6.47 8.26 -19.87
CA LEU A 219 6.77 7.93 -21.26
C LEU A 219 8.09 8.60 -21.64
N GLN A 220 9.15 7.81 -21.78
CA GLN A 220 10.46 8.29 -22.23
C GLN A 220 10.62 8.02 -23.73
N ASN A 221 11.03 9.01 -24.49
CA ASN A 221 11.25 8.89 -25.93
C ASN A 221 12.31 9.89 -26.40
N ASP A 222 12.79 9.73 -27.63
CA ASP A 222 13.87 10.56 -28.19
C ASP A 222 13.37 11.83 -28.89
N ASP A 223 12.05 11.94 -29.12
CA ASP A 223 11.49 13.06 -29.86
C ASP A 223 11.51 14.33 -29.01
N LYS A 224 12.31 15.33 -29.43
CA LYS A 224 12.47 16.59 -28.69
C LYS A 224 11.19 17.41 -28.59
N LYS A 225 10.26 17.28 -29.54
CA LYS A 225 9.01 18.05 -29.56
C LYS A 225 7.88 17.15 -30.01
N PHE A 226 7.01 16.81 -29.08
CA PHE A 226 5.81 16.05 -29.40
C PHE A 226 4.62 16.59 -28.61
N GLU A 227 3.45 16.31 -29.16
CA GLU A 227 2.16 16.51 -28.52
C GLU A 227 1.32 15.31 -28.93
N ARG A 228 0.82 14.55 -27.95
CA ARG A 228 0.05 13.33 -28.15
C ARG A 228 -1.05 13.26 -27.10
N TYR A 229 -2.24 12.83 -27.50
CA TYR A 229 -3.26 12.44 -26.53
C TYR A 229 -3.02 10.98 -26.14
N VAL A 230 -2.99 10.69 -24.85
CA VAL A 230 -2.74 9.35 -24.32
C VAL A 230 -3.87 8.94 -23.40
N GLU A 231 -4.32 7.70 -23.56
CA GLU A 231 -5.27 7.04 -22.67
C GLU A 231 -4.63 5.79 -22.08
N VAL A 232 -4.86 5.58 -20.79
CA VAL A 232 -4.39 4.41 -20.05
C VAL A 232 -5.60 3.65 -19.55
N PHE A 233 -5.67 2.36 -19.89
CA PHE A 233 -6.73 1.45 -19.48
C PHE A 233 -6.17 0.38 -18.55
N SER A 234 -6.92 0.06 -17.50
CA SER A 234 -6.72 -1.16 -16.70
C SER A 234 -7.59 -2.26 -17.29
N LYS A 235 -6.99 -3.39 -17.60
CA LYS A 235 -7.66 -4.54 -18.21
C LYS A 235 -7.57 -5.76 -17.30
N THR A 236 -8.70 -6.37 -17.04
CA THR A 236 -8.86 -7.67 -16.39
C THR A 236 -9.35 -8.68 -17.42
N LYS A 237 -9.51 -9.96 -17.03
CA LYS A 237 -10.16 -10.97 -17.88
C LYS A 237 -11.57 -10.58 -18.35
N GLU A 238 -12.29 -9.78 -17.57
CA GLU A 238 -13.72 -9.51 -17.80
C GLU A 238 -13.97 -8.10 -18.34
N GLN A 239 -13.11 -7.14 -17.99
CA GLN A 239 -13.38 -5.73 -18.25
C GLN A 239 -12.10 -4.96 -18.61
N GLU A 240 -12.24 -4.02 -19.54
CA GLU A 240 -11.30 -2.94 -19.81
C GLU A 240 -11.91 -1.61 -19.35
N LYS A 241 -11.17 -0.83 -18.55
CA LYS A 241 -11.64 0.44 -17.98
C LYS A 241 -10.59 1.52 -18.20
N CYS A 242 -10.98 2.66 -18.78
CA CYS A 242 -10.11 3.84 -18.85
C CYS A 242 -9.86 4.37 -17.44
N ILE A 243 -8.60 4.50 -17.04
CA ILE A 243 -8.18 4.93 -15.70
C ILE A 243 -7.48 6.29 -15.70
N ALA A 244 -6.93 6.72 -16.84
CA ALA A 244 -6.37 8.05 -17.01
C ALA A 244 -6.40 8.45 -18.49
N SER A 245 -6.54 9.74 -18.75
CA SER A 245 -6.33 10.30 -20.08
C SER A 245 -5.75 11.71 -19.99
N GLN A 246 -4.79 12.02 -20.86
CA GLN A 246 -4.05 13.29 -20.80
C GLN A 246 -3.38 13.62 -22.14
N ASN A 247 -3.27 14.93 -22.44
CA ASN A 247 -2.37 15.42 -23.47
C ASN A 247 -0.92 15.45 -22.93
N LEU A 248 -0.06 14.65 -23.56
CA LEU A 248 1.37 14.64 -23.30
C LEU A 248 2.08 15.64 -24.19
N THR A 249 2.97 16.42 -23.56
CA THR A 249 3.92 17.31 -24.20
C THR A 249 5.33 16.97 -23.69
N GLN A 250 6.35 17.63 -24.22
CA GLN A 250 7.73 17.47 -23.75
C GLN A 250 7.89 17.79 -22.25
N ASP A 251 7.08 18.69 -21.70
CA ASP A 251 7.16 19.13 -20.31
C ASP A 251 6.34 18.26 -19.35
N THR A 252 5.57 17.30 -19.88
CA THR A 252 4.75 16.41 -19.05
C THR A 252 5.65 15.39 -18.36
N LYS A 253 5.72 15.48 -17.02
CA LYS A 253 6.59 14.60 -16.22
C LYS A 253 6.09 13.16 -16.16
N GLY A 254 4.78 12.95 -16.04
CA GLY A 254 4.15 11.63 -15.96
C GLY A 254 2.63 11.74 -16.02
N ILE A 255 1.98 10.60 -16.17
CA ILE A 255 0.52 10.45 -16.16
C ILE A 255 0.12 9.87 -14.81
N PRO A 256 -0.52 10.65 -13.91
CA PRO A 256 -0.96 10.13 -12.63
C PRO A 256 -2.06 9.09 -12.84
N LEU A 257 -1.93 7.95 -12.15
CA LEU A 257 -2.87 6.85 -12.21
C LEU A 257 -3.58 6.69 -10.86
N PRO A 258 -4.88 6.39 -10.85
CA PRO A 258 -5.53 5.91 -9.64
C PRO A 258 -4.91 4.56 -9.26
N GLU A 259 -4.85 4.26 -7.95
CA GLU A 259 -4.28 3.02 -7.43
C GLU A 259 -5.18 1.80 -7.72
N ILE A 260 -5.25 1.41 -8.99
CA ILE A 260 -6.10 0.35 -9.52
C ILE A 260 -5.23 -0.81 -9.98
N ARG A 261 -5.67 -2.04 -9.70
CA ARG A 261 -4.99 -3.27 -10.06
C ARG A 261 -5.66 -3.89 -11.29
N GLY A 262 -4.92 -4.03 -12.37
CA GLY A 262 -5.33 -4.74 -13.58
C GLY A 262 -4.43 -5.94 -13.84
N ASP A 263 -4.91 -6.94 -14.57
CA ASP A 263 -4.04 -7.99 -15.09
C ASP A 263 -3.06 -7.39 -16.11
N TYR A 264 -3.55 -6.43 -16.91
CA TYR A 264 -2.78 -5.71 -17.91
C TYR A 264 -3.06 -4.21 -17.85
N TYR A 265 -2.10 -3.42 -18.31
CA TYR A 265 -2.35 -2.03 -18.72
C TYR A 265 -2.31 -1.93 -20.24
N VAL A 266 -3.29 -1.22 -20.82
CA VAL A 266 -3.33 -0.91 -22.25
C VAL A 266 -3.16 0.59 -22.41
N ILE A 267 -2.11 1.00 -23.11
CA ILE A 267 -1.75 2.40 -23.33
C ILE A 267 -2.03 2.72 -24.79
N ARG A 268 -2.93 3.67 -25.03
CA ARG A 268 -3.32 4.14 -26.36
C ARG A 268 -2.78 5.54 -26.57
N ILE A 269 -1.86 5.68 -27.52
CA ILE A 269 -1.25 6.95 -27.91
C ILE A 269 -1.80 7.34 -29.28
N TYR A 270 -2.56 8.42 -29.32
CA TYR A 270 -3.14 8.95 -30.53
C TYR A 270 -2.10 9.84 -31.22
N ASN A 271 -1.54 9.33 -32.30
CA ASN A 271 -0.49 9.97 -33.10
C ASN A 271 -1.01 11.10 -33.98
N ALA A 272 -2.33 11.18 -34.18
CA ALA A 272 -2.95 12.08 -35.15
C ALA A 272 -2.26 11.94 -36.52
N ASN A 273 -1.91 13.05 -37.18
CA ASN A 273 -1.22 13.05 -38.48
C ASN A 273 0.31 12.94 -38.37
N LYS A 274 0.87 12.59 -37.20
CA LYS A 274 2.32 12.49 -36.98
C LYS A 274 2.75 11.02 -36.94
N GLU A 275 4.03 10.76 -37.18
CA GLU A 275 4.60 9.42 -36.99
C GLU A 275 4.53 8.98 -35.51
N PRO A 276 4.49 7.66 -35.23
CA PRO A 276 4.65 7.12 -33.88
C PRO A 276 5.93 7.61 -33.19
N LEU A 277 5.89 7.73 -31.85
CA LEU A 277 7.06 8.17 -31.06
C LEU A 277 8.24 7.20 -31.20
N LYS A 278 9.45 7.74 -31.39
CA LYS A 278 10.69 6.96 -31.53
C LYS A 278 11.25 6.55 -30.17
N ASN A 279 11.76 5.32 -30.09
CA ASN A 279 12.42 4.77 -28.89
C ASN A 279 11.59 4.93 -27.61
N LEU A 280 10.27 4.76 -27.74
CA LEU A 280 9.35 4.89 -26.62
C LEU A 280 9.57 3.77 -25.59
N ASN A 281 9.91 4.18 -24.37
CA ASN A 281 10.05 3.38 -23.17
C ASN A 281 9.00 3.78 -22.13
N LEU A 282 8.44 2.79 -21.44
CA LEU A 282 7.46 3.00 -20.38
C LEU A 282 8.12 2.72 -19.03
N LEU A 283 8.12 3.70 -18.14
CA LEU A 283 8.51 3.53 -16.75
C LEU A 283 7.29 3.72 -15.86
N TRP A 284 7.20 2.90 -14.82
CA TRP A 284 6.06 2.92 -13.91
C TRP A 284 6.54 3.22 -12.50
N GLU A 285 5.90 4.19 -11.86
CA GLU A 285 6.03 4.37 -10.42
C GLU A 285 4.97 3.53 -9.71
N ILE A 286 5.42 2.79 -8.69
CA ILE A 286 4.59 1.94 -7.86
C ILE A 286 4.65 2.39 -6.41
N LYS A 287 3.49 2.37 -5.74
CA LYS A 287 3.44 2.45 -4.27
C LYS A 287 3.47 1.03 -3.72
N GLN A 288 4.66 0.59 -3.31
CA GLN A 288 4.81 -0.71 -2.68
C GLN A 288 3.94 -0.77 -1.42
N LYS A 289 3.20 -1.87 -1.23
CA LYS A 289 2.45 -2.14 -0.01
C LYS A 289 3.19 -3.12 0.87
N VAL A 290 2.95 -3.02 2.17
CA VAL A 290 3.42 -3.97 3.17
C VAL A 290 2.26 -4.52 3.99
N LEU A 291 2.39 -5.76 4.42
CA LEU A 291 1.59 -6.37 5.48
C LEU A 291 2.28 -6.05 6.81
N MET A 292 1.66 -5.22 7.64
CA MET A 292 2.15 -4.88 8.97
C MET A 292 1.42 -5.70 10.03
N PHE A 293 2.15 -6.33 10.94
CA PHE A 293 1.59 -7.19 11.98
C PHE A 293 2.51 -7.27 13.21
N ILE A 294 2.01 -7.80 14.32
CA ILE A 294 2.85 -8.21 15.45
C ILE A 294 3.26 -9.66 15.26
N PRO A 295 4.57 -9.95 15.15
CA PRO A 295 5.03 -11.32 15.08
C PRO A 295 4.77 -12.05 16.41
N PRO A 296 4.48 -13.35 16.39
CA PRO A 296 4.42 -14.16 17.61
C PRO A 296 5.79 -14.14 18.32
N GLU A 297 5.80 -14.36 19.63
CA GLU A 297 7.04 -14.32 20.43
C GLU A 297 8.10 -15.32 19.97
N LYS A 298 7.66 -16.45 19.43
CA LYS A 298 8.51 -17.51 18.90
C LYS A 298 7.85 -18.11 17.66
N GLY A 299 8.69 -18.65 16.79
CA GLY A 299 8.26 -19.41 15.62
C GLY A 299 8.20 -18.61 14.32
N ASN A 300 7.83 -19.31 13.26
CA ASN A 300 7.70 -18.80 11.91
C ASN A 300 6.29 -18.33 11.59
N VAL A 301 6.18 -17.41 10.63
CA VAL A 301 4.89 -16.95 10.11
C VAL A 301 4.69 -17.47 8.70
N LYS A 302 3.56 -18.14 8.49
CA LYS A 302 3.15 -18.65 7.18
C LYS A 302 2.16 -17.68 6.56
N ILE A 303 2.35 -17.39 5.28
CA ILE A 303 1.44 -16.57 4.48
C ILE A 303 0.69 -17.46 3.50
N TYR A 304 -0.63 -17.38 3.59
CA TYR A 304 -1.57 -17.98 2.66
C TYR A 304 -2.22 -16.89 1.82
N TYR A 305 -2.34 -17.09 0.52
CA TYR A 305 -2.96 -16.16 -0.44
C TYR A 305 -3.56 -16.95 -1.60
N GLY A 306 -4.47 -16.33 -2.37
CA GLY A 306 -5.09 -16.95 -3.54
C GLY A 306 -6.31 -17.84 -3.28
N GLY A 307 -6.72 -18.01 -2.02
CA GLY A 307 -7.96 -18.70 -1.67
C GLY A 307 -9.20 -17.82 -1.83
N ASP A 308 -10.38 -18.40 -1.60
CA ASP A 308 -11.65 -17.66 -1.57
C ASP A 308 -11.67 -16.64 -0.43
N ASP A 309 -12.49 -15.60 -0.59
CA ASP A 309 -12.75 -14.60 0.45
C ASP A 309 -13.21 -15.29 1.73
N LYS A 310 -12.33 -15.31 2.74
CA LYS A 310 -12.67 -15.70 4.11
C LYS A 310 -12.78 -14.44 4.97
N MET A 311 -13.58 -14.54 6.03
CA MET A 311 -13.86 -13.45 6.96
C MET A 311 -12.55 -12.83 7.48
N MET A 312 -12.45 -11.50 7.40
CA MET A 312 -11.23 -10.72 7.62
C MET A 312 -10.79 -10.71 9.09
N PRO A 313 -9.52 -10.98 9.40
CA PRO A 313 -8.88 -10.53 10.64
C PRO A 313 -8.07 -9.24 10.38
N TYR A 314 -8.72 -8.19 9.86
CA TYR A 314 -8.08 -6.87 9.80
C TYR A 314 -8.21 -6.19 11.15
N ASP A 315 -7.09 -5.74 11.69
CA ASP A 315 -7.09 -4.72 12.72
C ASP A 315 -6.33 -3.50 12.16
N ILE A 316 -7.08 -2.65 11.45
CA ILE A 316 -6.54 -1.43 10.85
C ILE A 316 -6.16 -0.42 11.93
N GLU A 317 -6.87 -0.41 13.06
CA GLU A 317 -6.63 0.50 14.18
C GLU A 317 -5.31 0.16 14.88
N PHE A 318 -4.98 -1.13 14.95
CA PHE A 318 -3.74 -1.60 15.57
C PHE A 318 -2.49 -0.98 14.94
N ALA A 319 -2.37 -0.94 13.61
CA ALA A 319 -1.12 -0.54 12.96
C ALA A 319 -0.82 0.97 13.07
N ASP A 320 -1.84 1.82 13.24
CA ASP A 320 -1.64 3.28 13.33
C ASP A 320 -1.22 3.74 14.74
N GLN A 321 -1.49 2.94 15.77
CA GLN A 321 -1.19 3.31 17.16
C GLN A 321 0.29 3.17 17.51
N TYR A 322 1.03 2.28 16.85
CA TYR A 322 2.43 2.04 17.14
C TYR A 322 3.28 2.80 16.12
N GLY A 323 3.68 4.03 16.46
CA GLY A 323 4.60 4.86 15.66
C GLY A 323 6.04 4.31 15.55
N LEU A 324 6.23 3.00 15.77
CA LEU A 324 7.52 2.33 15.69
C LEU A 324 7.82 1.93 14.24
N PRO A 325 9.06 2.12 13.76
CA PRO A 325 9.44 1.64 12.44
C PRO A 325 9.37 0.10 12.41
N PRO A 326 8.70 -0.50 11.40
CA PRO A 326 8.58 -1.94 11.35
C PRO A 326 9.89 -2.61 10.94
N GLN A 327 10.16 -3.79 11.48
CA GLN A 327 11.20 -4.69 11.00
C GLN A 327 10.74 -5.35 9.70
N ILE A 328 11.50 -5.17 8.62
CA ILE A 328 11.18 -5.77 7.31
C ILE A 328 11.59 -7.23 7.31
N TYR A 329 10.67 -8.10 6.91
CA TYR A 329 10.91 -9.53 6.72
C TYR A 329 10.82 -9.91 5.25
N GLU A 330 11.70 -10.81 4.84
CA GLU A 330 11.69 -11.39 3.50
C GLU A 330 10.87 -12.69 3.48
N LEU A 331 10.17 -12.92 2.37
CA LEU A 331 9.44 -14.15 2.15
C LEU A 331 10.40 -15.28 1.78
N GLY A 332 10.24 -16.44 2.41
CA GLY A 332 10.90 -17.66 1.95
C GLY A 332 10.22 -18.26 0.73
N GLU A 333 10.61 -19.48 0.40
CA GLU A 333 10.12 -20.20 -0.78
C GLU A 333 8.61 -20.47 -0.75
N GLU A 334 8.06 -20.61 -1.96
CA GLU A 334 6.65 -20.87 -2.20
C GLU A 334 6.38 -22.37 -2.25
N VAL A 335 5.42 -22.81 -1.43
CA VAL A 335 4.99 -24.19 -1.30
C VAL A 335 3.49 -24.24 -1.62
N GLU A 336 3.06 -25.21 -2.41
CA GLU A 336 1.63 -25.43 -2.65
C GLU A 336 0.94 -25.92 -1.37
N SER A 337 -0.27 -25.41 -1.12
CA SER A 337 -1.06 -25.78 0.06
C SER A 337 -2.42 -26.30 -0.40
N PRO A 338 -2.68 -27.61 -0.36
CA PRO A 338 -3.95 -28.18 -0.79
C PRO A 338 -5.14 -27.62 0.00
N ASP A 339 -4.94 -27.29 1.29
CA ASP A 339 -5.96 -26.74 2.18
C ASP A 339 -6.40 -25.29 1.86
N TYR A 340 -5.70 -24.64 0.93
CA TYR A 340 -5.95 -23.25 0.54
C TYR A 340 -6.19 -23.09 -0.96
N ALA A 341 -6.60 -24.17 -1.63
CA ALA A 341 -7.11 -24.07 -2.99
C ALA A 341 -8.42 -23.28 -3.01
N PRO A 342 -8.64 -22.39 -4.00
CA PRO A 342 -9.95 -21.75 -4.18
C PRO A 342 -11.01 -22.85 -4.35
N LYS A 343 -12.13 -22.78 -3.62
CA LYS A 343 -13.22 -23.71 -3.85
C LYS A 343 -13.69 -23.46 -5.27
N ILE A 344 -13.71 -24.50 -6.09
CA ILE A 344 -14.21 -24.42 -7.46
C ILE A 344 -15.59 -23.75 -7.36
N PRO A 345 -15.79 -22.55 -7.96
CA PRO A 345 -17.03 -21.81 -7.79
C PRO A 345 -18.18 -22.70 -8.24
N ALA A 346 -19.23 -22.80 -7.42
CA ALA A 346 -20.38 -23.67 -7.69
C ALA A 346 -21.01 -23.41 -9.08
N ILE A 347 -20.77 -22.23 -9.65
CA ILE A 347 -21.18 -21.84 -11.01
C ILE A 347 -20.61 -22.80 -12.08
N ASN A 348 -19.39 -23.31 -11.92
CA ASN A 348 -18.85 -24.31 -12.84
C ASN A 348 -19.56 -25.66 -12.69
N LEU A 349 -20.00 -26.03 -11.48
CA LEU A 349 -20.88 -27.19 -11.29
C LEU A 349 -22.23 -26.99 -12.01
N TYR A 350 -22.81 -25.78 -11.97
CA TYR A 350 -24.06 -25.48 -12.68
C TYR A 350 -23.96 -25.64 -14.20
N LYS A 351 -22.81 -25.30 -14.80
CA LYS A 351 -22.60 -25.49 -16.25
C LYS A 351 -22.75 -26.96 -16.66
N TYR A 352 -22.22 -27.89 -15.87
CA TYR A 352 -22.40 -29.32 -16.11
C TYR A 352 -23.78 -29.82 -15.65
N PHE A 353 -24.29 -29.27 -14.55
CA PHE A 353 -25.61 -29.63 -14.02
C PHE A 353 -26.74 -29.34 -15.03
N LEU A 354 -26.69 -28.21 -15.75
CA LEU A 354 -27.67 -27.89 -16.79
C LEU A 354 -27.69 -28.96 -17.89
N TRP A 355 -26.52 -29.40 -18.37
CA TRP A 355 -26.43 -30.46 -19.38
C TRP A 355 -26.92 -31.80 -18.84
N VAL A 356 -26.65 -32.12 -17.57
CA VAL A 356 -27.18 -33.31 -16.90
C VAL A 356 -28.72 -33.25 -16.83
N VAL A 357 -29.30 -32.10 -16.46
CA VAL A 357 -30.76 -31.91 -16.42
C VAL A 357 -31.37 -32.04 -17.81
N ILE A 358 -30.76 -31.46 -18.85
CA ILE A 358 -31.20 -31.60 -20.24
C ILE A 358 -31.15 -33.07 -20.69
N ALA A 359 -30.07 -33.78 -20.38
CA ALA A 359 -29.92 -35.20 -20.72
C ALA A 359 -30.99 -36.06 -20.03
N ILE A 360 -31.24 -35.84 -18.74
CA ILE A 360 -32.31 -36.53 -18.00
C ILE A 360 -33.69 -36.22 -18.63
N GLY A 361 -33.95 -34.95 -18.95
CA GLY A 361 -35.19 -34.54 -19.62
C GLY A 361 -35.40 -35.23 -20.97
N ALA A 362 -34.35 -35.32 -21.79
CA ALA A 362 -34.39 -36.01 -23.09
C ALA A 362 -34.67 -37.51 -22.93
N VAL A 363 -34.04 -38.17 -21.95
CA VAL A 363 -34.27 -39.59 -21.65
C VAL A 363 -35.72 -39.82 -21.20
N LEU A 364 -36.26 -38.97 -20.31
CA LEU A 364 -37.64 -39.09 -19.87
C LEU A 364 -38.64 -38.90 -21.02
N LEU A 365 -38.39 -37.94 -21.92
CA LEU A 365 -39.22 -37.69 -23.08
C LEU A 365 -39.18 -38.87 -24.07
N PHE A 366 -38.00 -39.46 -24.28
CA PHE A 366 -37.84 -40.66 -25.09
C PHE A 366 -38.61 -41.87 -24.52
N ILE A 367 -38.53 -42.09 -23.21
CA ILE A 367 -39.31 -43.13 -22.50
C ILE A 367 -40.81 -42.89 -22.67
N MET A 368 -41.25 -41.63 -22.60
CA MET A 368 -42.67 -41.28 -22.79
C MET A 368 -43.14 -41.58 -24.22
N ILE A 369 -42.33 -41.27 -25.23
CA ILE A 369 -42.63 -41.59 -26.64
C ILE A 369 -42.77 -43.10 -26.84
N ILE A 370 -41.82 -43.91 -26.33
CA ILE A 370 -41.90 -45.37 -26.41
C ILE A 370 -43.18 -45.90 -25.76
N ARG A 371 -43.55 -45.37 -24.58
CA ARG A 371 -44.80 -45.76 -23.91
C ARG A 371 -46.03 -45.40 -24.71
N MET A 372 -46.07 -44.23 -25.34
CA MET A 372 -47.19 -43.83 -26.21
C MET A 372 -47.29 -44.72 -27.45
N MET A 373 -46.16 -45.05 -28.10
CA MET A 373 -46.13 -45.95 -29.25
C MET A 373 -46.61 -47.35 -28.89
N ASN A 374 -46.16 -47.92 -27.77
CA ASN A 374 -46.61 -49.22 -27.30
C ASN A 374 -48.11 -49.23 -26.98
N LYS A 375 -48.64 -48.14 -26.42
CA LYS A 375 -50.08 -48.00 -26.16
C LYS A 375 -50.88 -47.94 -27.47
N ALA A 376 -50.39 -47.22 -28.48
CA ALA A 376 -51.02 -47.14 -29.79
C ALA A 376 -51.05 -48.51 -30.49
N LEU A 377 -49.91 -49.21 -30.53
CA LEU A 377 -49.81 -50.56 -31.11
C LEU A 377 -50.77 -51.55 -30.44
N ASN A 378 -50.81 -51.55 -29.10
CA ASN A 378 -51.73 -52.42 -28.37
C ASN A 378 -53.20 -52.05 -28.63
N SER A 379 -53.52 -50.76 -28.80
CA SER A 379 -54.90 -50.33 -29.09
C SER A 379 -55.39 -50.77 -30.47
N GLU A 380 -54.51 -50.92 -31.46
CA GLU A 380 -54.86 -51.48 -32.77
C GLU A 380 -55.14 -52.98 -32.71
N SER A 381 -54.40 -53.73 -31.89
CA SER A 381 -54.68 -55.16 -31.67
C SER A 381 -56.07 -55.40 -31.07
N TYR A 382 -56.53 -54.54 -30.15
CA TYR A 382 -57.90 -54.63 -29.62
C TYR A 382 -58.98 -54.29 -30.67
N ARG A 383 -58.66 -53.45 -31.66
CA ARG A 383 -59.61 -53.08 -32.72
C ARG A 383 -59.78 -54.16 -33.78
N ASN A 384 -58.73 -54.94 -34.04
CA ASN A 384 -58.76 -56.05 -34.99
C ASN A 384 -59.29 -57.37 -34.39
N GLY A 385 -59.26 -57.52 -33.06
CA GLY A 385 -59.87 -58.68 -32.37
C GLY A 385 -61.39 -58.58 -32.12
N ALA A 386 -62.02 -57.47 -32.48
CA ALA A 386 -63.45 -57.22 -32.30
C ALA A 386 -64.24 -57.20 -33.64
N LYS A 387 -63.64 -57.70 -34.73
CA LYS A 387 -64.29 -57.90 -36.03
C LYS A 387 -64.61 -59.35 -36.29
#